data_AF-A0AAW2YIU3-F1
#
_entry.id   AF-A0AAW2YIU3-F1
#
_cell.length_a   1.000
_cell.length_b   1.000
_cell.length_c   1.000
_cell.angle_alpha   90.00
_cell.angle_beta   90.00
_cell.angle_gamma   90.00
#
_symmetry.space_group_name_H-M   'P 1'
#
loop_
_entity.id
_entity.type
_entity.pdbx_description
1 polymer ?
#
loop_
_entity_poly.entity_id
_entity_poly.type
_entity_poly.pdbx_seq_one_letter_code
_entity_poly.pdbx_strand_id
1 'polypeptide(L)'
;MSFLDDIKNRNSNLRKVQTKVVDFALNNDIICKDESDYEKLLKEVSFESYYDAIKEFTFHSVTFPIKMSVIKSLVEEGNKYLEYKRTGNSEEYTQWRSNEELLSFCKEINQKRDDERRRSNRRDTGVFVRLSTISPKDAVVNRTSFKHLVDSRLQDVDMLEKKLNISFLSDMNRRLYALYIASTEALEINDGSEAVQLLIESGRTQQELNTAVRTNQEIHCIVREFSKFDVAHEFRCYINNEKLSAISQYNHMLYFPHLAIQKNKISEAISNFFEQNILHSSKIKMKRYVADVILVQENDLSDTCQLDFDRPFDVKIIEINPLAEFAGSCMFTWENDRDQLTGKLPLEFRIVESLPHAAEEMVGPEWRPLLEHQKPQQ
;
A
#
# COMPACT_ATOMS: atom_id res chain seq x y z
N MET A 1 -18.00 5.48 11.92
CA MET A 1 -17.66 6.76 12.58
C MET A 1 -16.75 7.50 11.63
N SER A 2 -17.01 8.80 11.37
CA SER A 2 -16.18 9.59 10.46
C SER A 2 -14.82 9.81 11.11
N PHE A 3 -13.74 9.81 10.32
CA PHE A 3 -12.38 10.16 10.79
C PHE A 3 -12.36 11.49 11.58
N LEU A 4 -13.22 12.43 11.20
CA LEU A 4 -13.35 13.71 11.87
C LEU A 4 -14.09 13.62 13.20
N ASP A 5 -14.97 12.64 13.39
CA ASP A 5 -15.54 12.33 14.70
C ASP A 5 -14.46 11.77 15.62
N ASP A 6 -13.51 10.99 15.11
CA ASP A 6 -12.39 10.47 15.91
C ASP A 6 -11.41 11.59 16.31
N ILE A 7 -11.13 12.55 15.40
CA ILE A 7 -10.39 13.78 15.71
C ILE A 7 -11.14 14.64 16.74
N LYS A 8 -12.43 14.92 16.52
CA LYS A 8 -13.23 15.79 17.40
C LYS A 8 -13.48 15.17 18.77
N ASN A 9 -13.68 13.84 18.83
CA ASN A 9 -13.98 13.12 20.06
C ASN A 9 -12.73 12.57 20.77
N ARG A 10 -11.51 12.91 20.30
CA ARG A 10 -10.23 12.41 20.86
C ARG A 10 -10.14 10.88 20.89
N ASN A 11 -10.94 10.20 20.06
CA ASN A 11 -11.00 8.75 19.94
C ASN A 11 -10.23 8.30 18.70
N SER A 12 -9.02 8.81 18.52
CA SER A 12 -8.11 8.15 17.60
C SER A 12 -7.72 6.80 18.22
N ASN A 13 -8.28 5.71 17.69
CA ASN A 13 -7.69 4.37 17.82
C ASN A 13 -6.34 4.26 17.05
N LEU A 14 -5.59 5.36 16.95
CA LEU A 14 -4.15 5.33 16.79
C LEU A 14 -3.61 4.65 18.04
N ARG A 15 -3.19 3.39 17.86
CA ARG A 15 -2.78 2.50 18.95
C ARG A 15 -1.84 3.23 19.90
N LYS A 16 -2.21 3.16 21.19
CA LYS A 16 -1.52 3.75 22.35
C LYS A 16 0.00 3.51 22.30
N VAL A 17 0.74 4.46 21.77
CA VAL A 17 2.05 4.82 22.34
C VAL A 17 1.72 5.88 23.38
N GLN A 18 1.95 5.60 24.67
CA GLN A 18 1.83 6.59 25.73
C GLN A 18 2.84 7.72 25.49
N THR A 19 2.44 8.73 24.72
CA THR A 19 3.14 10.01 24.66
C THR A 19 2.18 11.04 25.25
N LYS A 20 2.71 11.84 26.18
CA LYS A 20 1.99 12.96 26.77
C LYS A 20 1.48 13.82 25.62
N VAL A 21 0.16 13.86 25.45
CA VAL A 21 -0.54 14.73 24.50
C VAL A 21 -0.30 16.17 24.94
N VAL A 22 0.83 16.73 24.53
CA VAL A 22 1.09 18.16 24.64
C VAL A 22 0.55 18.79 23.36
N ASP A 23 -0.58 19.48 23.52
CA ASP A 23 -1.08 20.57 22.68
C ASP A 23 -1.03 20.41 21.14
N PHE A 24 -1.87 19.52 20.59
CA PHE A 24 -2.35 19.66 19.21
C PHE A 24 -3.09 21.00 18.97
N ALA A 25 -3.59 21.64 20.03
CA ALA A 25 -4.44 22.81 19.97
C ALA A 25 -3.69 24.15 19.79
N LEU A 26 -2.35 24.17 19.81
CA LEU A 26 -1.57 25.42 19.70
C LEU A 26 -1.03 25.71 18.29
N ASN A 27 -1.05 24.73 17.36
CA ASN A 27 -0.63 24.95 15.97
C ASN A 27 -1.86 25.11 15.05
N ASN A 28 -2.13 26.35 14.63
CA ASN A 28 -3.21 26.75 13.70
C ASN A 28 -3.08 26.17 12.25
N ASP A 29 -2.17 25.23 12.01
CA ASP A 29 -1.74 24.77 10.68
C ASP A 29 -2.10 23.30 10.39
N ILE A 30 -3.28 22.83 10.84
CA ILE A 30 -3.82 21.53 10.39
C ILE A 30 -4.16 21.63 8.91
N ILE A 31 -3.70 20.66 8.11
CA ILE A 31 -3.90 20.67 6.66
C ILE A 31 -5.34 20.31 6.31
N CYS A 32 -5.90 19.28 6.96
CA CYS A 32 -7.28 18.85 6.78
C CYS A 32 -8.17 19.40 7.90
N LYS A 33 -8.91 20.49 7.65
CA LYS A 33 -9.66 21.18 8.72
C LYS A 33 -11.05 20.60 8.97
N ASP A 34 -11.67 20.07 7.93
CA ASP A 34 -13.03 19.54 7.98
C ASP A 34 -13.26 18.43 6.93
N GLU A 35 -14.52 18.01 6.78
CA GLU A 35 -14.92 16.90 5.89
C GLU A 35 -14.82 17.31 4.42
N SER A 36 -15.04 18.58 4.13
CA SER A 36 -14.89 19.09 2.77
C SER A 36 -13.43 19.08 2.34
N ASP A 37 -12.51 19.47 3.23
CA ASP A 37 -11.06 19.36 2.98
C ASP A 37 -10.66 17.89 2.76
N TYR A 38 -11.16 16.98 3.60
CA TYR A 38 -10.88 15.55 3.49
C TYR A 38 -11.31 14.99 2.12
N GLU A 39 -12.56 15.22 1.74
CA GLU A 39 -13.11 14.77 0.45
C GLU A 39 -12.37 15.37 -0.73
N LYS A 40 -12.04 16.67 -0.67
CA LYS A 40 -11.26 17.34 -1.70
C LYS A 40 -9.88 16.72 -1.85
N LEU A 41 -9.15 16.52 -0.74
CA LEU A 41 -7.81 15.95 -0.76
C LEU A 41 -7.80 14.52 -1.31
N LEU A 42 -8.77 13.69 -0.94
CA LEU A 42 -8.92 12.35 -1.51
C LEU A 42 -9.24 12.37 -3.00
N LYS A 43 -10.08 13.30 -3.44
CA LYS A 43 -10.42 13.45 -4.86
C LYS A 43 -9.22 13.88 -5.69
N GLU A 44 -8.38 14.79 -5.17
CA GLU A 44 -7.16 15.24 -5.85
C GLU A 44 -6.17 14.09 -6.10
N VAL A 45 -6.16 13.10 -5.21
CA VAL A 45 -5.27 11.94 -5.28
C VAL A 45 -5.97 10.66 -5.73
N SER A 46 -7.13 10.75 -6.38
CA SER A 46 -7.71 9.56 -6.98
C SER A 46 -6.85 9.10 -8.16
N PHE A 47 -6.69 7.80 -8.36
CA PHE A 47 -5.77 7.26 -9.36
C PHE A 47 -6.00 7.83 -10.76
N GLU A 48 -7.26 7.89 -11.19
CA GLU A 48 -7.67 8.46 -12.47
C GLU A 48 -7.38 9.97 -12.60
N SER A 49 -7.23 10.69 -11.48
CA SER A 49 -6.89 12.12 -11.49
C SER A 49 -5.41 12.37 -11.76
N TYR A 50 -4.52 11.47 -11.33
CA TYR A 50 -3.07 11.66 -11.46
C TYR A 50 -2.38 10.71 -12.45
N TYR A 51 -3.04 9.63 -12.89
CA TYR A 51 -2.41 8.58 -13.69
C TYR A 51 -1.73 9.12 -14.94
N ASP A 52 -2.41 9.95 -15.73
CA ASP A 52 -1.84 10.53 -16.96
C ASP A 52 -0.57 11.34 -16.72
N ALA A 53 -0.44 11.94 -15.53
CA ALA A 53 0.71 12.74 -15.16
C ALA A 53 1.94 11.89 -14.84
N ILE A 54 1.73 10.66 -14.36
CA ILE A 54 2.80 9.76 -13.92
C ILE A 54 2.96 8.52 -14.80
N LYS A 55 2.15 8.34 -15.85
CA LYS A 55 2.09 7.09 -16.64
C LYS A 55 3.42 6.57 -17.17
N GLU A 56 4.39 7.45 -17.38
CA GLU A 56 5.77 7.12 -17.82
C GLU A 56 6.62 6.55 -16.67
N PHE A 57 6.22 6.80 -15.43
CA PHE A 57 6.94 6.47 -14.20
C PHE A 57 6.14 5.57 -13.27
N THR A 58 5.07 4.91 -13.74
CA THR A 58 4.30 3.93 -12.96
C THR A 58 4.14 2.65 -13.77
N PHE A 59 3.70 1.59 -13.12
CA PHE A 59 3.19 0.41 -13.80
C PHE A 59 1.97 0.75 -14.64
N HIS A 60 1.93 0.20 -15.86
CA HIS A 60 0.83 0.41 -16.77
C HIS A 60 -0.49 -0.03 -16.14
N SER A 61 -1.50 0.81 -16.29
CA SER A 61 -2.82 0.61 -15.69
C SER A 61 -3.93 0.99 -16.67
N VAL A 62 -5.05 0.29 -16.57
CA VAL A 62 -6.30 0.64 -17.23
C VAL A 62 -7.33 0.94 -16.16
N THR A 63 -8.02 2.06 -16.32
CA THR A 63 -9.06 2.54 -15.40
C THR A 63 -10.41 2.49 -16.08
N PHE A 64 -11.46 2.17 -15.32
CA PHE A 64 -12.83 2.26 -15.80
C PHE A 64 -13.80 2.53 -14.64
N PRO A 65 -14.86 3.34 -14.87
CA PRO A 65 -15.81 3.69 -13.82
C PRO A 65 -16.65 2.46 -13.41
N ILE A 66 -16.89 2.32 -12.11
CA ILE A 66 -17.74 1.26 -11.56
C ILE A 66 -19.19 1.75 -11.51
N LYS A 67 -20.13 0.98 -12.07
CA LYS A 67 -21.56 1.31 -11.99
C LYS A 67 -22.01 1.33 -10.52
N MET A 68 -22.86 2.30 -10.17
CA MET A 68 -23.40 2.41 -8.81
C MET A 68 -24.19 1.15 -8.37
N SER A 69 -24.79 0.39 -9.30
CA SER A 69 -25.40 -0.92 -8.99
C SER A 69 -24.37 -1.93 -8.49
N VAL A 70 -23.22 -2.03 -9.16
CA VAL A 70 -22.09 -2.88 -8.76
C VAL A 70 -21.52 -2.45 -7.41
N ILE A 71 -21.35 -1.14 -7.17
CA ILE A 71 -20.88 -0.61 -5.88
C ILE A 71 -21.82 -1.05 -4.75
N LYS A 72 -23.14 -0.89 -4.94
CA LYS A 72 -24.14 -1.33 -3.96
C LYS A 72 -24.09 -2.83 -3.71
N SER A 73 -23.93 -3.65 -4.75
CA SER A 73 -23.73 -5.10 -4.62
C SER A 73 -22.47 -5.45 -3.84
N LEU A 74 -21.34 -4.78 -4.09
CA LEU A 74 -20.09 -4.98 -3.34
C LEU A 74 -20.24 -4.64 -1.86
N VAL A 75 -20.97 -3.57 -1.54
CA VAL A 75 -21.26 -3.18 -0.14
C VAL A 75 -22.18 -4.19 0.54
N GLU A 76 -23.24 -4.62 -0.15
CA GLU A 76 -24.17 -5.61 0.38
C GLU A 76 -23.47 -6.94 0.71
N GLU A 77 -22.68 -7.46 -0.23
CA GLU A 77 -21.92 -8.71 -0.04
C GLU A 77 -20.79 -8.54 0.99
N GLY A 78 -20.17 -7.36 1.08
CA GLY A 78 -19.22 -7.03 2.14
C GLY A 78 -19.83 -7.11 3.54
N ASN A 79 -21.06 -6.60 3.71
CA ASN A 79 -21.79 -6.70 4.98
C ASN A 79 -22.14 -8.16 5.31
N LYS A 80 -22.61 -8.95 4.33
CA LYS A 80 -22.88 -10.38 4.50
C LYS A 80 -21.61 -11.17 4.84
N TYR A 81 -20.48 -10.82 4.23
CA TYR A 81 -19.18 -11.41 4.56
C TYR A 81 -18.78 -11.14 6.02
N LEU A 82 -18.98 -9.92 6.53
CA LEU A 82 -18.68 -9.61 7.93
C LEU A 82 -19.56 -10.41 8.90
N GLU A 83 -20.85 -10.59 8.58
CA GLU A 83 -21.74 -11.46 9.35
C GLU A 83 -21.30 -12.93 9.29
N TYR A 84 -20.93 -13.40 8.11
CA TYR A 84 -20.41 -14.74 7.89
C TYR A 84 -19.15 -15.00 8.75
N LYS A 85 -18.18 -14.07 8.77
CA LYS A 85 -16.98 -14.19 9.63
C LYS A 85 -17.31 -14.20 11.12
N ARG A 86 -18.35 -13.47 11.57
CA ARG A 86 -18.78 -13.46 12.99
C ARG A 86 -19.34 -14.80 13.46
N THR A 87 -19.81 -15.65 12.54
CA THR A 87 -20.28 -17.00 12.87
C THR A 87 -19.13 -17.98 13.17
N GLY A 88 -17.88 -17.55 12.96
CA GLY A 88 -16.70 -18.41 13.11
C GLY A 88 -16.47 -19.33 11.91
N ASN A 89 -17.20 -19.15 10.81
CA ASN A 89 -16.99 -19.93 9.60
C ASN A 89 -15.61 -19.62 8.99
N SER A 90 -14.87 -20.68 8.67
CA SER A 90 -13.53 -20.65 8.08
C SER A 90 -13.52 -21.00 6.59
N GLU A 91 -14.66 -21.39 6.02
CA GLU A 91 -14.77 -21.67 4.59
C GLU A 91 -14.72 -20.38 3.76
N GLU A 92 -14.48 -20.54 2.46
CA GLU A 92 -14.49 -19.42 1.52
C GLU A 92 -15.90 -18.82 1.42
N TYR A 93 -16.00 -17.50 1.49
CA TYR A 93 -17.26 -16.81 1.29
C TYR A 93 -17.61 -16.72 -0.21
N THR A 94 -18.60 -17.49 -0.64
CA THR A 94 -18.91 -17.69 -2.08
C THR A 94 -20.32 -17.26 -2.50
N GLN A 95 -21.13 -16.75 -1.57
CA GLN A 95 -22.55 -16.42 -1.82
C GLN A 95 -22.74 -15.36 -2.91
N TRP A 96 -21.81 -14.40 -2.98
CA TRP A 96 -21.79 -13.34 -3.99
C TRP A 96 -21.71 -13.86 -5.43
N ARG A 97 -21.25 -15.11 -5.65
CA ARG A 97 -21.15 -15.73 -6.99
C ARG A 97 -22.51 -15.94 -7.67
N SER A 98 -23.61 -15.75 -6.94
CA SER A 98 -24.97 -15.72 -7.50
C SER A 98 -25.44 -14.33 -7.94
N ASN A 99 -24.69 -13.27 -7.65
CA ASN A 99 -25.05 -11.89 -7.97
C ASN A 99 -24.65 -11.52 -9.41
N GLU A 100 -25.63 -11.30 -10.29
CA GLU A 100 -25.40 -11.04 -11.72
C GLU A 100 -24.58 -9.76 -12.00
N GLU A 101 -24.74 -8.71 -11.19
CA GLU A 101 -23.97 -7.46 -11.33
C GLU A 101 -22.48 -7.72 -11.06
N LEU A 102 -22.18 -8.50 -10.01
CA LEU A 102 -20.80 -8.86 -9.66
C LEU A 102 -20.18 -9.81 -10.69
N LEU A 103 -20.95 -10.78 -11.21
CA LEU A 103 -20.49 -11.64 -12.30
C LEU A 103 -20.20 -10.84 -13.58
N SER A 104 -21.00 -9.82 -13.89
CA SER A 104 -20.72 -8.90 -15.00
C SER A 104 -19.44 -8.11 -14.74
N PHE A 105 -19.22 -7.63 -13.53
CA PHE A 105 -18.02 -6.90 -13.16
C PHE A 105 -16.75 -7.78 -13.22
N CYS A 106 -16.82 -9.04 -12.80
CA CYS A 106 -15.76 -10.03 -13.01
C CYS A 106 -15.36 -10.16 -14.48
N LYS A 107 -16.34 -10.20 -15.39
CA LYS A 107 -16.09 -10.29 -16.84
C LYS A 107 -15.37 -9.06 -17.37
N GLU A 108 -15.74 -7.87 -16.89
CA GLU A 108 -15.09 -6.62 -17.28
C GLU A 108 -13.63 -6.58 -16.79
N ILE A 109 -13.35 -6.97 -15.54
CA ILE A 109 -11.99 -7.11 -15.01
C ILE A 109 -11.18 -8.13 -15.83
N ASN A 110 -11.77 -9.28 -16.15
CA ASN A 110 -11.13 -10.31 -16.98
C ASN A 110 -10.77 -9.77 -18.37
N GLN A 111 -11.66 -9.01 -19.00
CA GLN A 111 -11.38 -8.37 -20.27
C GLN A 111 -10.18 -7.41 -20.15
N LYS A 112 -10.16 -6.53 -19.15
CA LYS A 112 -9.04 -5.60 -18.93
C LYS A 112 -7.72 -6.32 -18.63
N ARG A 113 -7.75 -7.40 -17.84
CA ARG A 113 -6.58 -8.25 -17.59
C ARG A 113 -6.05 -8.85 -18.89
N ASP A 114 -6.92 -9.37 -19.74
CA ASP A 114 -6.53 -10.00 -21.00
C ASP A 114 -5.97 -8.96 -21.98
N ASP A 115 -6.50 -7.74 -21.98
CA ASP A 115 -5.95 -6.60 -22.72
C ASP A 115 -4.52 -6.29 -22.24
N GLU A 116 -4.28 -6.25 -20.92
CA GLU A 116 -2.96 -6.01 -20.34
C GLU A 116 -1.94 -7.12 -20.63
N ARG A 117 -2.37 -8.39 -20.57
CA ARG A 117 -1.53 -9.54 -20.95
C ARG A 117 -1.12 -9.48 -22.41
N ARG A 118 -2.04 -9.06 -23.29
CA ARG A 118 -1.75 -8.88 -24.73
C ARG A 118 -0.78 -7.73 -24.97
N ARG A 119 -0.95 -6.59 -24.27
CA ARG A 119 -0.06 -5.43 -24.38
C ARG A 119 1.37 -5.75 -23.92
N SER A 120 1.52 -6.40 -22.77
CA SER A 120 2.82 -6.71 -22.18
C SER A 120 3.53 -7.92 -22.81
N ASN A 121 2.83 -8.69 -23.64
CA ASN A 121 3.28 -10.00 -24.13
C ASN A 121 3.66 -10.99 -23.00
N ARG A 122 3.08 -10.82 -21.81
CA ARG A 122 3.25 -11.69 -20.65
C ARG A 122 1.94 -12.42 -20.37
N ARG A 123 1.78 -13.59 -20.97
CA ARG A 123 0.51 -14.36 -20.88
C ARG A 123 0.27 -14.99 -19.51
N ASP A 124 1.34 -15.25 -18.78
CA ASP A 124 1.31 -16.00 -17.52
C ASP A 124 1.37 -15.11 -16.27
N THR A 125 1.50 -13.78 -16.43
CA THR A 125 1.50 -12.84 -15.30
C THR A 125 0.07 -12.41 -14.98
N GLY A 126 -0.25 -12.34 -13.69
CA GLY A 126 -1.49 -11.75 -13.22
C GLY A 126 -1.52 -10.23 -13.36
N VAL A 127 -2.54 -9.64 -12.77
CA VAL A 127 -2.72 -8.18 -12.62
C VAL A 127 -2.88 -7.82 -11.16
N PHE A 128 -2.74 -6.54 -10.85
CA PHE A 128 -3.13 -5.97 -9.57
C PHE A 128 -4.43 -5.19 -9.75
N VAL A 129 -5.39 -5.37 -8.84
CA VAL A 129 -6.67 -4.64 -8.87
C VAL A 129 -6.82 -3.78 -7.62
N ARG A 130 -7.18 -2.51 -7.81
CA ARG A 130 -7.49 -1.56 -6.75
C ARG A 130 -8.67 -0.65 -7.13
N LEU A 131 -9.15 0.11 -6.15
CA LEU A 131 -10.08 1.21 -6.36
C LEU A 131 -9.32 2.54 -6.49
N SER A 132 -10.06 3.62 -6.73
CA SER A 132 -9.54 4.97 -6.99
C SER A 132 -8.49 5.40 -5.95
N THR A 133 -8.76 5.22 -4.66
CA THR A 133 -7.86 5.66 -3.57
C THR A 133 -7.31 4.53 -2.72
N ILE A 134 -7.91 3.34 -2.72
CA ILE A 134 -7.51 2.24 -1.83
C ILE A 134 -7.25 0.94 -2.58
N SER A 135 -6.26 0.20 -2.07
CA SER A 135 -5.96 -1.18 -2.46
C SER A 135 -6.43 -2.16 -1.38
N PRO A 136 -6.93 -3.37 -1.74
CA PRO A 136 -7.46 -4.36 -0.80
C PRO A 136 -6.36 -5.15 -0.06
N LYS A 137 -5.29 -4.48 0.39
CA LYS A 137 -4.08 -5.12 0.95
C LYS A 137 -4.37 -5.95 2.20
N ASP A 138 -5.42 -5.63 2.95
CA ASP A 138 -5.84 -6.33 4.17
C ASP A 138 -6.59 -7.64 3.91
N ALA A 139 -7.20 -7.82 2.73
CA ALA A 139 -7.99 -9.01 2.43
C ALA A 139 -7.15 -10.27 2.16
N VAL A 140 -5.87 -10.13 1.80
CA VAL A 140 -5.03 -11.28 1.41
C VAL A 140 -4.87 -12.31 2.52
N VAL A 141 -5.00 -11.90 3.79
CA VAL A 141 -4.96 -12.81 4.96
C VAL A 141 -6.05 -13.88 4.91
N ASN A 142 -7.15 -13.63 4.20
CA ASN A 142 -8.26 -14.56 4.08
C ASN A 142 -8.04 -15.61 2.97
N ARG A 143 -6.99 -15.49 2.14
CA ARG A 143 -6.71 -16.48 1.09
C ARG A 143 -6.24 -17.79 1.73
N THR A 144 -6.82 -18.91 1.29
CA THR A 144 -6.55 -20.25 1.82
C THR A 144 -5.08 -20.68 1.70
N SER A 145 -4.39 -20.25 0.64
CA SER A 145 -2.98 -20.52 0.41
C SER A 145 -2.03 -19.53 1.09
N PHE A 146 -2.55 -18.47 1.74
CA PHE A 146 -1.71 -17.36 2.20
C PHE A 146 -0.67 -17.79 3.22
N LYS A 147 -1.03 -18.63 4.19
CA LYS A 147 -0.08 -19.16 5.18
C LYS A 147 1.06 -19.94 4.51
N HIS A 148 0.74 -20.82 3.57
CA HIS A 148 1.76 -21.58 2.83
C HIS A 148 2.68 -20.66 2.03
N LEU A 149 2.14 -19.57 1.49
CA LEU A 149 2.93 -18.56 0.79
C LEU A 149 3.91 -17.86 1.76
N VAL A 150 3.45 -17.44 2.95
CA VAL A 150 4.32 -16.87 4.00
C VAL A 150 5.44 -17.85 4.38
N ASP A 151 5.10 -19.12 4.62
CA ASP A 151 6.08 -20.16 4.98
C ASP A 151 7.11 -20.38 3.84
N SER A 152 6.67 -20.34 2.58
CA SER A 152 7.58 -20.40 1.42
C SER A 152 8.49 -19.18 1.36
N ARG A 153 7.96 -17.96 1.51
CA ARG A 153 8.77 -16.73 1.48
C ARG A 153 9.74 -16.65 2.66
N LEU A 154 9.43 -17.27 3.79
CA LEU A 154 10.37 -17.34 4.93
C LEU A 154 11.63 -18.13 4.57
N GLN A 155 11.49 -19.24 3.83
CA GLN A 155 12.63 -19.99 3.31
C GLN A 155 13.48 -19.12 2.36
N ASP A 156 12.84 -18.30 1.53
CA ASP A 156 13.55 -17.38 0.63
C ASP A 156 14.32 -16.31 1.41
N VAL A 157 13.74 -15.74 2.47
CA VAL A 157 14.42 -14.79 3.35
C VAL A 157 15.61 -15.44 4.06
N ASP A 158 15.49 -16.69 4.52
CA ASP A 158 16.60 -17.43 5.12
C ASP A 158 17.73 -17.72 4.11
N MET A 159 17.38 -18.04 2.87
CA MET A 159 18.36 -18.22 1.78
C MET A 159 19.04 -16.90 1.43
N LEU A 160 18.29 -15.80 1.41
CA LEU A 160 18.82 -14.47 1.15
C LEU A 160 19.84 -14.04 2.21
N GLU A 161 19.53 -14.25 3.49
CA GLU A 161 20.44 -13.92 4.59
C GLU A 161 21.81 -14.61 4.42
N LYS A 162 21.79 -15.89 4.03
CA LYS A 162 23.00 -16.67 3.73
C LYS A 162 23.71 -16.18 2.47
N LYS A 163 22.97 -15.93 1.39
CA LYS A 163 23.50 -15.49 0.10
C LYS A 163 24.23 -14.16 0.20
N LEU A 164 23.64 -13.20 0.94
CA LEU A 164 24.22 -11.87 1.13
C LEU A 164 25.21 -11.79 2.29
N ASN A 165 25.35 -12.86 3.08
CA ASN A 165 26.16 -12.87 4.30
C ASN A 165 25.82 -11.68 5.23
N ILE A 166 24.52 -11.44 5.42
CA ILE A 166 23.98 -10.40 6.31
C ILE A 166 23.28 -11.04 7.50
N SER A 167 22.81 -10.23 8.45
CA SER A 167 21.88 -10.71 9.47
C SER A 167 20.65 -9.83 9.62
N PHE A 168 19.47 -10.43 9.55
CA PHE A 168 18.20 -9.77 9.84
C PHE A 168 17.91 -9.62 11.35
N LEU A 169 18.90 -9.97 12.19
CA LEU A 169 18.96 -9.79 13.65
C LEU A 169 17.94 -10.57 14.49
N SER A 170 16.75 -10.93 13.97
CA SER A 170 15.77 -11.72 14.70
C SER A 170 14.88 -12.59 13.80
N ASP A 171 14.33 -13.67 14.35
CA ASP A 171 13.33 -14.52 13.68
C ASP A 171 12.07 -13.71 13.32
N MET A 172 11.62 -12.85 14.22
CA MET A 172 10.47 -11.98 13.99
C MET A 172 10.67 -11.06 12.78
N ASN A 173 11.86 -10.46 12.61
CA ASN A 173 12.15 -9.61 11.45
C ASN A 173 12.09 -10.41 10.13
N ARG A 174 12.61 -11.66 10.11
CA ARG A 174 12.51 -12.53 8.94
C ARG A 174 11.08 -12.91 8.60
N ARG A 175 10.27 -13.27 9.61
CA ARG A 175 8.86 -13.61 9.44
C ARG A 175 8.03 -12.44 8.94
N LEU A 176 8.25 -11.24 9.50
CA LEU A 176 7.61 -10.04 9.01
C LEU A 176 8.01 -9.76 7.57
N TYR A 177 9.27 -9.92 7.21
CA TYR A 177 9.71 -9.71 5.82
C TYR A 177 9.03 -10.69 4.88
N ALA A 178 9.03 -11.99 5.21
CA ALA A 178 8.33 -13.02 4.47
C ALA A 178 6.83 -12.73 4.34
N LEU A 179 6.20 -12.26 5.42
CA LEU A 179 4.79 -11.88 5.44
C LEU A 179 4.52 -10.77 4.42
N TYR A 180 5.34 -9.72 4.39
CA TYR A 180 5.15 -8.59 3.46
C TYR A 180 5.38 -8.97 2.00
N ILE A 181 6.37 -9.83 1.72
CA ILE A 181 6.57 -10.40 0.37
C ILE A 181 5.32 -11.17 -0.04
N ALA A 182 4.87 -12.10 0.81
CA ALA A 182 3.68 -12.91 0.57
C ALA A 182 2.43 -12.05 0.40
N SER A 183 2.24 -11.00 1.21
CA SER A 183 1.12 -10.05 1.08
C SER A 183 1.09 -9.38 -0.29
N THR A 184 2.24 -9.03 -0.84
CA THR A 184 2.35 -8.39 -2.15
C THR A 184 2.08 -9.38 -3.27
N GLU A 185 2.67 -10.58 -3.21
CA GLU A 185 2.43 -11.67 -4.17
C GLU A 185 0.98 -12.15 -4.16
N ALA A 186 0.33 -12.18 -2.99
CA ALA A 186 -1.07 -12.55 -2.86
C ALA A 186 -2.05 -11.51 -3.43
N LEU A 187 -1.57 -10.34 -3.87
CA LEU A 187 -2.36 -9.37 -4.63
C LEU A 187 -2.26 -9.58 -6.14
N GLU A 188 -1.45 -10.55 -6.61
CA GLU A 188 -1.50 -11.02 -7.98
C GLU A 188 -2.84 -11.73 -8.23
N ILE A 189 -3.58 -11.21 -9.19
CA ILE A 189 -4.91 -11.65 -9.55
C ILE A 189 -4.87 -12.30 -10.91
N ASN A 190 -5.35 -13.54 -10.96
CA ASN A 190 -5.43 -14.31 -12.20
C ASN A 190 -6.84 -14.43 -12.75
N ASP A 191 -7.87 -14.04 -12.00
CA ASP A 191 -9.27 -14.02 -12.43
C ASP A 191 -10.07 -12.91 -11.77
N GLY A 192 -11.05 -12.35 -12.48
CA GLY A 192 -11.92 -11.28 -11.99
C GLY A 192 -12.69 -11.67 -10.73
N SER A 193 -12.97 -12.97 -10.52
CA SER A 193 -13.57 -13.43 -9.27
C SER A 193 -12.66 -13.25 -8.05
N GLU A 194 -11.34 -13.42 -8.21
CA GLU A 194 -10.38 -13.15 -7.13
C GLU A 194 -10.34 -11.66 -6.79
N ALA A 195 -10.45 -10.79 -7.81
CA ALA A 195 -10.52 -9.35 -7.60
C ALA A 195 -11.79 -8.97 -6.80
N VAL A 196 -12.95 -9.47 -7.21
CA VAL A 196 -14.22 -9.20 -6.53
C VAL A 196 -14.19 -9.75 -5.10
N GLN A 197 -13.65 -10.95 -4.88
CA GLN A 197 -13.47 -11.51 -3.54
C GLN A 197 -12.63 -10.57 -2.66
N LEU A 198 -11.46 -10.12 -3.14
CA LEU A 198 -10.60 -9.20 -2.39
C LEU A 198 -11.30 -7.87 -2.05
N LEU A 199 -12.08 -7.32 -2.99
CA LEU A 199 -12.84 -6.08 -2.77
C LEU A 199 -13.99 -6.25 -1.76
N ILE A 200 -14.62 -7.42 -1.71
CA ILE A 200 -15.65 -7.77 -0.72
C ILE A 200 -15.03 -7.91 0.67
N GLU A 201 -13.91 -8.62 0.77
CA GLU A 201 -13.30 -9.01 2.04
C GLU A 201 -12.46 -7.90 2.69
N SER A 202 -12.00 -6.91 1.93
CA SER A 202 -11.17 -5.82 2.45
C SER A 202 -12.02 -4.80 3.21
N GLY A 203 -11.72 -4.62 4.50
CA GLY A 203 -12.36 -3.57 5.30
C GLY A 203 -12.04 -2.18 4.77
N ARG A 204 -10.85 -2.00 4.18
CA ARG A 204 -10.41 -0.73 3.59
C ARG A 204 -11.22 -0.37 2.34
N THR A 205 -11.42 -1.30 1.41
CA THR A 205 -12.24 -1.04 0.22
C THR A 205 -13.69 -0.81 0.60
N GLN A 206 -14.21 -1.54 1.60
CA GLN A 206 -15.56 -1.33 2.11
C GLN A 206 -15.76 0.09 2.65
N GLN A 207 -14.74 0.72 3.27
CA GLN A 207 -14.84 2.13 3.69
C GLN A 207 -15.01 3.10 2.51
N GLU A 208 -14.24 2.91 1.43
CA GLU A 208 -14.35 3.71 0.20
C GLU A 208 -15.69 3.48 -0.50
N LEU A 209 -16.11 2.22 -0.66
CA LEU A 209 -17.37 1.82 -1.29
C LEU A 209 -18.59 2.37 -0.54
N ASN A 210 -18.62 2.25 0.79
CA ASN A 210 -19.71 2.81 1.60
C ASN A 210 -19.78 4.33 1.49
N THR A 211 -18.63 5.01 1.42
CA THR A 211 -18.58 6.46 1.19
C THR A 211 -19.10 6.82 -0.18
N ALA A 212 -18.74 6.06 -1.23
CA ALA A 212 -19.26 6.25 -2.58
C ALA A 212 -20.78 6.08 -2.66
N VAL A 213 -21.36 5.09 -1.97
CA VAL A 213 -22.83 4.93 -1.90
C VAL A 213 -23.49 6.11 -1.18
N ARG A 214 -22.93 6.55 -0.04
CA ARG A 214 -23.49 7.66 0.76
C ARG A 214 -23.48 8.99 0.02
N THR A 215 -22.39 9.27 -0.69
CA THR A 215 -22.14 10.55 -1.37
C THR A 215 -22.53 10.54 -2.84
N ASN A 216 -22.94 9.37 -3.37
CA ASN A 216 -23.14 9.12 -4.79
C ASN A 216 -21.91 9.51 -5.63
N GLN A 217 -20.71 9.26 -5.09
CA GLN A 217 -19.44 9.54 -5.74
C GLN A 217 -19.10 8.44 -6.76
N GLU A 218 -18.59 8.86 -7.91
CA GLU A 218 -18.01 7.94 -8.90
C GLU A 218 -16.66 7.42 -8.40
N ILE A 219 -16.47 6.10 -8.51
CA ILE A 219 -15.20 5.44 -8.23
C ILE A 219 -14.80 4.60 -9.43
N HIS A 220 -13.50 4.42 -9.61
CA HIS A 220 -12.94 3.64 -10.71
C HIS A 220 -12.36 2.32 -10.21
N CYS A 221 -12.46 1.30 -11.05
CA CYS A 221 -11.68 0.08 -10.92
C CYS A 221 -10.40 0.25 -11.74
N ILE A 222 -9.27 -0.09 -11.14
CA ILE A 222 -7.96 0.02 -11.77
C ILE A 222 -7.37 -1.37 -11.89
N VAL A 223 -7.12 -1.78 -13.13
CA VAL A 223 -6.42 -3.02 -13.48
C VAL A 223 -5.02 -2.66 -13.93
N ARG A 224 -4.03 -2.97 -13.10
CA ARG A 224 -2.62 -2.62 -13.27
C ARG A 224 -1.81 -3.86 -13.59
N GLU A 225 -0.80 -3.74 -14.44
CA GLU A 225 0.17 -4.82 -14.65
C GLU A 225 0.80 -5.24 -13.31
N PHE A 226 0.84 -6.55 -13.03
CA PHE A 226 1.51 -7.04 -11.84
C PHE A 226 3.01 -7.13 -12.10
N SER A 227 3.81 -6.63 -11.16
CA SER A 227 5.25 -6.81 -11.15
C SER A 227 5.66 -7.30 -9.77
N LYS A 228 6.51 -8.31 -9.76
CA LYS A 228 7.22 -8.69 -8.54
C LYS A 228 8.34 -7.69 -8.30
N PHE A 229 8.49 -7.27 -7.06
CA PHE A 229 9.56 -6.41 -6.59
C PHE A 229 9.77 -6.68 -5.10
N ASP A 230 10.95 -6.31 -4.61
CA ASP A 230 11.25 -6.42 -3.19
C ASP A 230 10.57 -5.31 -2.38
N VAL A 231 9.79 -5.69 -1.37
CA VAL A 231 9.14 -4.74 -0.44
C VAL A 231 10.14 -3.88 0.34
N ALA A 232 11.41 -4.29 0.43
CA ALA A 232 12.49 -3.49 1.00
C ALA A 232 12.78 -2.23 0.17
N HIS A 233 12.55 -2.26 -1.14
CA HIS A 233 12.86 -1.16 -2.05
C HIS A 233 11.75 -0.11 -2.15
N GLU A 234 10.70 -0.21 -1.31
CA GLU A 234 9.58 0.72 -1.28
C GLU A 234 9.83 1.86 -0.29
N PHE A 235 9.62 3.09 -0.75
CA PHE A 235 9.86 4.32 -0.01
C PHE A 235 8.65 5.25 -0.12
N ARG A 236 8.42 6.03 0.93
CA ARG A 236 7.42 7.10 0.97
C ARG A 236 8.12 8.45 0.88
N CYS A 237 7.74 9.24 -0.10
CA CYS A 237 8.31 10.56 -0.38
C CYS A 237 7.27 11.65 -0.12
N TYR A 238 7.69 12.76 0.49
CA TYR A 238 6.83 13.87 0.85
C TYR A 238 7.16 15.07 -0.03
N ILE A 239 6.17 15.61 -0.73
CA ILE A 239 6.33 16.70 -1.67
C ILE A 239 5.44 17.85 -1.23
N ASN A 240 6.03 19.03 -1.09
CA ASN A 240 5.29 20.26 -0.78
C ASN A 240 5.87 21.44 -1.56
N ASN A 241 5.02 22.10 -2.35
CA ASN A 241 5.35 23.23 -3.22
C ASN A 241 6.60 22.95 -4.08
N GLU A 242 6.54 21.90 -4.91
CA GLU A 242 7.60 21.53 -5.87
C GLU A 242 8.95 21.23 -5.19
N LYS A 243 8.92 20.85 -3.90
CA LYS A 243 10.11 20.43 -3.14
C LYS A 243 9.89 19.04 -2.55
N LEU A 244 10.84 18.13 -2.80
CA LEU A 244 10.97 16.89 -2.04
C LEU A 244 11.47 17.24 -0.63
N SER A 245 10.63 17.03 0.38
CA SER A 245 10.87 17.46 1.76
C SER A 245 11.38 16.33 2.64
N ALA A 246 10.92 15.11 2.43
CA ALA A 246 11.33 13.96 3.22
C ALA A 246 11.22 12.65 2.42
N ILE A 247 12.04 11.67 2.80
CA ILE A 247 11.98 10.30 2.32
C ILE A 247 11.94 9.38 3.53
N SER A 248 11.11 8.36 3.49
CA SER A 248 10.99 7.33 4.52
C SER A 248 11.08 5.95 3.88
N GLN A 249 11.76 5.00 4.51
CA GLN A 249 11.47 3.58 4.29
C GLN A 249 9.96 3.35 4.49
N TYR A 250 9.29 2.70 3.54
CA TYR A 250 7.84 2.51 3.62
C TYR A 250 7.49 1.56 4.77
N ASN A 251 8.13 0.39 4.79
CA ASN A 251 7.94 -0.61 5.82
C ASN A 251 8.83 -0.38 7.04
N HIS A 252 8.51 0.65 7.82
CA HIS A 252 9.23 1.07 9.02
C HIS A 252 9.23 0.07 10.20
N MET A 253 8.51 -1.06 10.09
CA MET A 253 8.53 -2.13 11.09
C MET A 253 9.65 -3.15 10.86
N LEU A 254 10.37 -3.06 9.74
CA LEU A 254 11.41 -4.01 9.36
C LEU A 254 12.78 -3.34 9.32
N TYR A 255 13.79 -4.04 9.84
CA TYR A 255 15.19 -3.71 9.60
C TYR A 255 15.69 -4.45 8.36
N PHE A 256 16.19 -3.70 7.38
CA PHE A 256 16.81 -4.24 6.16
C PHE A 256 18.30 -3.87 6.12
N PRO A 257 19.21 -4.77 6.55
CA PRO A 257 20.64 -4.47 6.67
C PRO A 257 21.27 -3.99 5.35
N HIS A 258 20.83 -4.57 4.22
CA HIS A 258 21.34 -4.23 2.91
C HIS A 258 20.95 -2.80 2.47
N LEU A 259 19.79 -2.28 2.89
CA LEU A 259 19.40 -0.89 2.64
C LEU A 259 20.19 0.08 3.51
N ALA A 260 20.45 -0.30 4.78
CA ALA A 260 21.16 0.56 5.72
C ALA A 260 22.53 0.99 5.19
N ILE A 261 23.23 0.09 4.52
CA ILE A 261 24.54 0.34 3.91
C ILE A 261 24.43 1.23 2.65
N GLN A 262 23.28 1.21 1.96
CA GLN A 262 23.05 1.90 0.70
C GLN A 262 22.24 3.21 0.85
N LYS A 263 21.96 3.64 2.09
CA LYS A 263 21.11 4.80 2.42
C LYS A 263 21.39 6.04 1.53
N ASN A 264 22.65 6.42 1.38
CA ASN A 264 23.01 7.61 0.60
C ASN A 264 22.71 7.45 -0.90
N LYS A 265 23.01 6.27 -1.47
CA LYS A 265 22.74 5.98 -2.90
C LYS A 265 21.23 5.97 -3.18
N ILE A 266 20.45 5.38 -2.28
CA ILE A 266 18.98 5.38 -2.36
C ILE A 266 18.45 6.81 -2.32
N SER A 267 18.91 7.62 -1.34
CA SER A 267 18.49 9.01 -1.21
C SER A 267 18.78 9.82 -2.47
N GLU A 268 19.98 9.67 -3.02
CA GLU A 268 20.41 10.35 -4.24
C GLU A 268 19.56 9.92 -5.45
N ALA A 269 19.35 8.61 -5.64
CA ALA A 269 18.54 8.08 -6.73
C ALA A 269 17.10 8.62 -6.72
N ILE A 270 16.44 8.57 -5.57
CA ILE A 270 15.06 9.09 -5.41
C ILE A 270 15.04 10.60 -5.62
N SER A 271 15.98 11.34 -5.03
CA SER A 271 16.02 12.81 -5.16
C SER A 271 16.22 13.24 -6.61
N ASN A 272 17.16 12.61 -7.32
CA ASN A 272 17.42 12.87 -8.74
C ASN A 272 16.19 12.54 -9.59
N PHE A 273 15.50 11.43 -9.33
CA PHE A 273 14.26 11.09 -10.02
C PHE A 273 13.20 12.19 -9.87
N PHE A 274 12.94 12.65 -8.64
CA PHE A 274 11.93 13.68 -8.40
C PHE A 274 12.31 15.01 -9.06
N GLU A 275 13.56 15.47 -8.88
CA GLU A 275 14.04 16.72 -9.45
C GLU A 275 13.94 16.75 -10.98
N GLN A 276 14.34 15.65 -11.64
CA GLN A 276 14.42 15.61 -13.09
C GLN A 276 13.06 15.35 -13.76
N ASN A 277 12.17 14.60 -13.13
CA ASN A 277 10.99 14.05 -13.80
C ASN A 277 9.65 14.55 -13.24
N ILE A 278 9.61 14.95 -11.97
CA ILE A 278 8.36 15.10 -11.23
C ILE A 278 8.12 16.54 -10.77
N LEU A 279 9.05 17.14 -10.03
CA LEU A 279 8.82 18.39 -9.30
C LEU A 279 8.47 19.57 -10.22
N HIS A 280 9.07 19.62 -11.41
CA HIS A 280 8.85 20.69 -12.39
C HIS A 280 7.88 20.29 -13.52
N SER A 281 7.23 19.12 -13.40
CA SER A 281 6.33 18.61 -14.42
C SER A 281 4.99 19.35 -14.40
N SER A 282 4.68 20.05 -15.50
CA SER A 282 3.37 20.71 -15.67
C SER A 282 2.19 19.73 -15.73
N LYS A 283 2.45 18.42 -15.85
CA LYS A 283 1.41 17.38 -15.83
C LYS A 283 0.88 17.17 -14.41
N ILE A 284 1.68 17.38 -13.37
CA ILE A 284 1.28 17.21 -11.97
C ILE A 284 0.76 18.53 -11.43
N LYS A 285 -0.57 18.62 -11.26
CA LYS A 285 -1.24 19.85 -10.80
C LYS A 285 -1.24 20.00 -9.28
N MET A 286 -0.97 18.92 -8.55
CA MET A 286 -0.96 18.89 -7.09
C MET A 286 0.29 19.58 -6.56
N LYS A 287 0.11 20.58 -5.69
CA LYS A 287 1.24 21.27 -5.04
C LYS A 287 1.79 20.50 -3.84
N ARG A 288 0.95 19.68 -3.20
CA ARG A 288 1.31 18.93 -2.00
C ARG A 288 0.76 17.53 -2.10
N TYR A 289 1.60 16.54 -1.90
CA TYR A 289 1.22 15.14 -1.96
C TYR A 289 2.31 14.27 -1.35
N VAL A 290 1.94 13.03 -1.06
CA VAL A 290 2.86 11.96 -0.68
C VAL A 290 2.91 10.99 -1.84
N ALA A 291 4.10 10.58 -2.26
CA ALA A 291 4.28 9.59 -3.31
C ALA A 291 4.97 8.36 -2.73
N ASP A 292 4.33 7.20 -2.86
CA ASP A 292 4.98 5.92 -2.61
C ASP A 292 5.72 5.52 -3.88
N VAL A 293 7.01 5.21 -3.77
CA VAL A 293 7.89 4.87 -4.87
C VAL A 293 8.61 3.55 -4.61
N ILE A 294 8.98 2.86 -5.68
CA ILE A 294 9.75 1.61 -5.65
C ILE A 294 10.98 1.77 -6.55
N LEU A 295 12.12 1.23 -6.12
CA LEU A 295 13.28 1.05 -7.00
C LEU A 295 13.23 -0.35 -7.61
N VAL A 296 13.26 -0.44 -8.93
CA VAL A 296 13.13 -1.70 -9.70
C VAL A 296 14.33 -1.87 -10.62
N GLN A 297 15.06 -2.98 -10.49
CA GLN A 297 16.18 -3.29 -11.38
C GLN A 297 15.67 -3.98 -12.67
N GLU A 298 16.23 -3.62 -13.83
CA GLU A 298 15.89 -4.33 -15.07
C GLU A 298 16.30 -5.81 -14.98
N ASN A 299 15.40 -6.71 -15.37
CA ASN A 299 15.57 -8.16 -15.28
C ASN A 299 15.67 -8.74 -13.85
N ASP A 300 15.11 -8.06 -12.84
CA ASP A 300 14.78 -8.66 -11.53
C ASP A 300 13.59 -9.66 -11.64
N LEU A 301 13.70 -10.58 -12.59
CA LEU A 301 13.14 -11.92 -12.47
C LEU A 301 14.03 -12.79 -11.55
N SER A 302 15.17 -12.25 -11.10
CA SER A 302 16.13 -12.95 -10.25
C SER A 302 15.96 -12.60 -8.78
N ASP A 303 16.19 -13.62 -7.95
CA ASP A 303 16.18 -13.63 -6.48
C ASP A 303 17.24 -12.71 -5.83
N THR A 304 17.32 -11.44 -6.25
CA THR A 304 18.29 -10.45 -5.78
C THR A 304 17.60 -9.30 -5.09
N CYS A 305 17.37 -9.48 -3.79
CA CYS A 305 16.89 -8.47 -2.84
C CYS A 305 17.92 -7.35 -2.53
N GLN A 306 18.85 -7.07 -3.44
CA GLN A 306 19.90 -6.07 -3.26
C GLN A 306 19.97 -5.20 -4.51
N LEU A 307 19.81 -3.89 -4.33
CA LEU A 307 20.01 -2.92 -5.40
C LEU A 307 21.48 -2.89 -5.82
N ASP A 308 21.75 -3.23 -7.09
CA ASP A 308 23.01 -2.93 -7.74
C ASP A 308 22.91 -1.58 -8.47
N PHE A 309 23.36 -0.52 -7.82
CA PHE A 309 23.36 0.83 -8.39
C PHE A 309 24.31 1.01 -9.59
N ASP A 310 25.16 0.02 -9.89
CA ASP A 310 26.02 0.04 -11.08
C ASP A 310 25.30 -0.53 -12.32
N ARG A 311 24.09 -1.05 -12.14
CA ARG A 311 23.19 -1.55 -13.19
C ARG A 311 22.00 -0.60 -13.38
N PRO A 312 21.38 -0.60 -14.58
CA PRO A 312 20.14 0.14 -14.81
C PRO A 312 19.04 -0.23 -13.82
N PHE A 313 18.35 0.79 -13.32
CA PHE A 313 17.16 0.66 -12.48
C PHE A 313 16.17 1.78 -12.82
N ASP A 314 14.90 1.51 -12.53
CA ASP A 314 13.81 2.46 -12.60
C ASP A 314 13.41 2.90 -11.19
N VAL A 315 12.98 4.15 -11.07
CA VAL A 315 12.14 4.60 -9.94
C VAL A 315 10.70 4.67 -10.43
N LYS A 316 9.82 3.85 -9.86
CA LYS A 316 8.39 3.84 -10.21
C LYS A 316 7.53 4.36 -9.07
N ILE A 317 6.55 5.21 -9.39
CA ILE A 317 5.51 5.67 -8.47
C ILE A 317 4.45 4.57 -8.36
N ILE A 318 4.21 4.10 -7.14
CA ILE A 318 3.19 3.10 -6.80
C ILE A 318 1.83 3.75 -6.57
N GLU A 319 1.82 4.84 -5.81
CA GLU A 319 0.64 5.47 -5.27
C GLU A 319 0.92 6.94 -4.92
N ILE A 320 -0.08 7.80 -5.12
CA ILE A 320 -0.07 9.17 -4.61
C ILE A 320 -1.15 9.27 -3.54
N ASN A 321 -0.79 9.82 -2.38
CA ASN A 321 -1.64 10.03 -1.22
C ASN A 321 -1.68 11.52 -0.84
N PRO A 322 -2.69 11.98 -0.08
CA PRO A 322 -2.70 13.33 0.43
C PRO A 322 -1.51 13.61 1.34
N LEU A 323 -0.95 14.82 1.24
CA LEU A 323 -0.10 15.36 2.30
C LEU A 323 -0.99 15.91 3.40
N ALA A 324 -1.48 15.05 4.30
CA ALA A 324 -2.36 15.40 5.40
C ALA A 324 -2.27 14.40 6.57
N GLU A 325 -2.74 14.82 7.74
CA GLU A 325 -2.58 14.12 9.03
C GLU A 325 -3.20 12.71 9.06
N PHE A 326 -4.15 12.42 8.17
CA PHE A 326 -4.77 11.11 8.05
C PHE A 326 -3.98 10.12 7.17
N ALA A 327 -3.02 10.61 6.39
CA ALA A 327 -2.12 9.76 5.63
C ALA A 327 -1.03 9.21 6.57
N GLY A 328 -0.72 7.93 6.41
CA GLY A 328 0.36 7.30 7.19
C GLY A 328 1.69 8.04 6.99
N SER A 329 2.46 8.19 8.06
CA SER A 329 3.71 8.97 8.05
C SER A 329 4.99 8.12 8.08
N CYS A 330 4.85 6.78 8.11
CA CYS A 330 5.96 5.83 8.18
C CYS A 330 6.97 6.18 9.29
N MET A 331 8.22 6.53 8.96
CA MET A 331 9.28 6.88 9.93
C MET A 331 9.16 8.30 10.53
N PHE A 332 8.15 9.06 10.13
CA PHE A 332 7.87 10.41 10.64
C PHE A 332 6.58 10.41 11.46
N THR A 333 6.35 11.49 12.21
CA THR A 333 5.06 11.77 12.86
C THR A 333 4.57 13.17 12.51
N TRP A 334 3.26 13.34 12.34
CA TRP A 334 2.67 14.65 12.02
C TRP A 334 2.80 15.66 13.17
N GLU A 335 3.01 15.17 14.38
CA GLU A 335 3.19 15.93 15.61
C GLU A 335 4.58 16.55 15.69
N ASN A 336 5.63 15.77 15.46
CA ASN A 336 7.00 16.18 15.70
C ASN A 336 7.71 16.62 14.42
N ASP A 337 7.32 16.06 13.27
CA ASP A 337 8.05 16.21 12.01
C ASP A 337 7.31 17.09 11.00
N ARG A 338 6.28 17.84 11.41
CA ARG A 338 5.49 18.69 10.50
C ARG A 338 6.35 19.61 9.63
N ASP A 339 7.33 20.27 10.23
CA ASP A 339 8.21 21.20 9.52
C ASP A 339 9.13 20.48 8.53
N GLN A 340 9.48 19.22 8.83
CA GLN A 340 10.19 18.34 7.90
C GLN A 340 9.27 17.92 6.75
N LEU A 341 8.09 17.36 7.05
CA LEU A 341 7.11 16.89 6.05
C LEU A 341 6.63 18.01 5.12
N THR A 342 6.51 19.23 5.63
CA THR A 342 6.07 20.41 4.86
C THR A 342 7.23 21.20 4.24
N GLY A 343 8.47 20.70 4.32
CA GLY A 343 9.61 21.27 3.60
C GLY A 343 10.13 22.60 4.14
N LYS A 344 9.81 22.95 5.40
CA LYS A 344 10.43 24.08 6.11
C LYS A 344 11.87 23.78 6.52
N LEU A 345 12.24 22.50 6.61
CA LEU A 345 13.60 22.03 6.88
C LEU A 345 14.28 21.49 5.58
N PRO A 346 15.61 21.29 5.59
CA PRO A 346 16.32 20.57 4.53
C PRO A 346 15.80 19.15 4.36
N LEU A 347 15.98 18.54 3.19
CA LEU A 347 15.59 17.15 2.94
C LEU A 347 16.13 16.20 4.01
N GLU A 348 15.27 15.35 4.57
CA GLU A 348 15.65 14.29 5.51
C GLU A 348 15.25 12.91 4.96
N PHE A 349 16.18 11.95 5.03
CA PHE A 349 15.94 10.55 4.72
C PHE A 349 16.05 9.68 5.97
N ARG A 350 14.94 9.03 6.35
CA ARG A 350 14.87 8.08 7.46
C ARG A 350 14.67 6.65 6.96
N ILE A 351 15.50 5.75 7.49
CA ILE A 351 15.38 4.30 7.33
C ILE A 351 15.51 3.64 8.70
N VAL A 352 15.08 2.39 8.80
CA VAL A 352 15.27 1.61 10.02
C VAL A 352 16.74 1.20 10.11
N GLU A 353 17.45 1.65 11.14
CA GLU A 353 18.88 1.36 11.35
C GLU A 353 19.12 0.27 12.41
N SER A 354 18.06 -0.14 13.13
CA SER A 354 18.09 -1.20 14.13
C SER A 354 16.71 -1.85 14.26
N LEU A 355 16.63 -3.05 14.85
CA LEU A 355 15.35 -3.71 15.12
C LEU A 355 14.35 -2.77 15.85
N PRO A 356 13.14 -2.57 15.30
CA PRO A 356 12.12 -1.77 16.00
C PRO A 356 11.65 -2.49 17.27
N HIS A 357 11.70 -1.80 18.41
CA HIS A 357 11.42 -2.37 19.74
C HIS A 357 9.99 -2.91 19.92
N ALA A 358 9.04 -2.52 19.06
CA ALA A 358 7.62 -2.86 19.18
C ALA A 358 7.00 -3.36 17.86
N ALA A 359 7.81 -3.86 16.91
CA ALA A 359 7.32 -4.30 15.60
C ALA A 359 6.15 -5.30 15.73
N GLU A 360 6.25 -6.27 16.65
CA GLU A 360 5.22 -7.28 16.90
C GLU A 360 3.90 -6.69 17.42
N GLU A 361 3.96 -5.68 18.29
CA GLU A 361 2.78 -5.03 18.84
C GLU A 361 2.02 -4.21 17.79
N MET A 362 2.75 -3.70 16.78
CA MET A 362 2.21 -2.92 15.68
C MET A 362 1.48 -3.78 14.65
N VAL A 363 1.73 -5.10 14.61
CA VAL A 363 1.04 -6.04 13.72
C VAL A 363 -0.44 -6.16 14.10
N GLY A 364 -1.32 -6.21 13.09
CA GLY A 364 -2.76 -6.46 13.27
C GLY A 364 -3.03 -7.83 13.90
N PRO A 365 -4.00 -7.98 14.81
CA PRO A 365 -4.33 -9.26 15.44
C PRO A 365 -4.61 -10.38 14.43
N GLU A 366 -5.16 -10.04 13.26
CA GLU A 366 -5.44 -10.95 12.16
C GLU A 366 -4.18 -11.58 11.53
N TRP A 367 -3.03 -10.93 11.65
CA TRP A 367 -1.76 -11.41 11.09
C TRP A 367 -0.89 -12.16 12.10
N ARG A 368 -1.11 -11.95 13.40
CA ARG A 368 -0.30 -12.58 14.48
C ARG A 368 -0.25 -14.11 14.38
N PRO A 369 -1.34 -14.83 14.06
CA PRO A 369 -1.29 -16.29 13.91
C PRO A 369 -0.33 -16.78 12.80
N LEU A 370 0.05 -15.92 11.86
CA LEU A 370 1.03 -16.24 10.81
C LEU A 370 2.48 -16.02 11.26
N LEU A 371 2.69 -15.24 12.32
CA LEU A 371 4.00 -14.96 12.90
C LEU A 371 4.34 -15.93 14.05
N GLU A 372 3.32 -16.53 14.68
CA GLU A 372 3.50 -17.49 15.75
C GLU A 372 4.15 -18.78 15.25
N HIS A 373 5.23 -19.21 15.93
CA HIS A 373 5.91 -20.46 15.65
C HIS A 373 4.98 -21.63 16.04
N GLN A 374 4.54 -22.42 15.06
CA GLN A 374 4.01 -23.75 15.39
C GLN A 374 5.19 -24.60 15.86
N LYS A 375 5.31 -24.81 17.17
CA LYS A 375 6.19 -25.86 17.69
C LYS A 375 5.81 -27.15 16.96
N PRO A 376 6.78 -27.93 16.44
CA PRO A 376 6.46 -29.24 15.88
C PRO A 376 5.62 -30.01 16.91
N GLN A 377 4.47 -30.53 16.47
CA GLN A 377 3.75 -31.52 17.27
C GLN A 377 4.72 -32.70 17.43
N GLN A 378 5.22 -32.88 18.66
CA GLN A 378 6.10 -33.99 19.03
C GLN A 378 5.33 -35.31 19.04
#